data_AF-A0A4Z0EAF5-F1
#
_entry.id   AF-A0A4Z0EAF5-F1
#
_cell.length_a   1.000
_cell.length_b   1.000
_cell.length_c   1.000
_cell.angle_alpha   90.00
_cell.angle_beta   90.00
_cell.angle_gamma   90.00
#
_symmetry.space_group_name_H-M   'P 1'
#
loop_
_entity.id
_entity.type
_entity.pdbx_description
1 polymer ?
#
loop_
_entity_poly.entity_id
_entity_poly.type
_entity_poly.pdbx_seq_one_letter_code
_entity_poly.pdbx_strand_id
1 'polypeptide(L)'
;MSRLAYYADFVSMPALALALILFGGATLPGIVLGLVGWTLAEYAIHRVLFHRLPLFKAGHDEHHAKPSGRTGVTSWHSLLVFGVLFPALPAGVLAGLALGYLAYIAAHHAVHHWRIAPGHPLYGLKIRHAMHHRGDEVNFGVVTTVWDRVFGTYRPYAKR
;
A
#
# COMPACT_ATOMS: atom_id res chain seq x y z
N MET A 1 -12.72 -2.24 11.94
CA MET A 1 -13.31 -1.80 10.65
C MET A 1 -14.35 -2.82 10.18
N SER A 2 -15.42 -2.40 9.48
CA SER A 2 -16.42 -3.33 8.91
C SER A 2 -15.87 -4.07 7.67
N ARG A 3 -16.47 -5.21 7.31
CA ARG A 3 -16.10 -5.93 6.07
C ARG A 3 -16.33 -5.08 4.82
N LEU A 4 -17.45 -4.33 4.79
CA LEU A 4 -17.76 -3.44 3.67
C LEU A 4 -16.67 -2.38 3.49
N ALA A 5 -16.27 -1.72 4.58
CA ALA A 5 -15.17 -0.78 4.54
C ALA A 5 -13.91 -1.47 4.01
N TYR A 6 -13.46 -2.59 4.62
CA TYR A 6 -12.26 -3.31 4.17
C TYR A 6 -12.18 -3.57 2.65
N TYR A 7 -13.30 -3.96 2.03
CA TYR A 7 -13.34 -4.26 0.59
C TYR A 7 -13.70 -3.08 -0.31
N ALA A 8 -14.09 -1.93 0.24
CA ALA A 8 -14.52 -0.76 -0.55
C ALA A 8 -13.42 -0.29 -1.52
N ASP A 9 -12.16 -0.25 -1.07
CA ASP A 9 -11.04 0.20 -1.90
C ASP A 9 -10.71 -0.76 -3.05
N PHE A 10 -11.03 -2.04 -2.93
CA PHE A 10 -10.88 -3.01 -4.01
C PHE A 10 -11.86 -2.76 -5.17
N VAL A 11 -12.88 -1.93 -4.95
CA VAL A 11 -13.87 -1.54 -5.97
C VAL A 11 -13.68 -0.08 -6.38
N SER A 12 -13.55 0.83 -5.42
CA SER A 12 -13.49 2.27 -5.69
C SER A 12 -12.20 2.68 -6.41
N MET A 13 -11.06 2.11 -6.05
CA MET A 13 -9.76 2.47 -6.64
C MET A 13 -9.62 2.05 -8.11
N PRO A 14 -9.93 0.80 -8.51
CA PRO A 14 -9.91 0.44 -9.93
C PRO A 14 -10.96 1.21 -10.74
N ALA A 15 -12.14 1.49 -10.17
CA ALA A 15 -13.16 2.29 -10.84
C ALA A 15 -12.69 3.74 -11.08
N LEU A 16 -12.07 4.37 -10.08
CA LEU A 16 -11.47 5.69 -10.19
C LEU A 16 -10.36 5.70 -11.26
N ALA A 17 -9.43 4.75 -11.19
CA ALA A 17 -8.35 4.64 -12.16
C ALA A 17 -8.88 4.48 -13.60
N LEU A 18 -9.87 3.60 -13.81
CA LEU A 18 -10.48 3.38 -15.11
C LEU A 18 -11.18 4.64 -15.61
N ALA A 19 -11.94 5.35 -14.77
CA ALA A 19 -12.61 6.58 -15.15
C ALA A 19 -11.62 7.68 -15.57
N LEU A 20 -10.52 7.85 -14.82
CA LEU A 20 -9.47 8.80 -15.16
C LEU A 20 -8.77 8.44 -16.48
N ILE A 21 -8.59 7.14 -16.76
CA ILE A 21 -7.98 6.64 -17.99
C ILE A 21 -8.89 6.86 -19.20
N LEU A 22 -10.16 6.50 -19.09
CA LEU A 22 -11.10 6.54 -20.21
C LEU A 22 -11.65 7.94 -20.48
N PHE A 23 -11.85 8.74 -19.43
CA PHE A 23 -12.59 10.01 -19.53
C PHE A 23 -11.81 11.21 -19.00
N GLY A 24 -10.75 11.00 -18.21
CA GLY A 24 -9.97 12.08 -17.58
C GLY A 24 -8.79 12.59 -18.42
N GLY A 25 -8.52 12.01 -19.59
CA GLY A 25 -7.36 12.38 -20.41
C GLY A 25 -6.01 11.92 -19.80
N ALA A 26 -6.01 10.79 -19.09
CA ALA A 26 -4.76 10.23 -18.55
C ALA A 26 -3.75 9.92 -19.66
N THR A 27 -2.51 10.37 -19.48
CA THR A 27 -1.40 10.02 -20.37
C THR A 27 -0.55 8.91 -19.76
N LEU A 28 0.06 8.07 -20.60
CA LEU A 28 0.96 7.01 -20.13
C LEU A 28 2.11 7.53 -19.26
N PRO A 29 2.83 8.62 -19.62
CA PRO A 29 3.86 9.18 -18.74
C PRO A 29 3.32 9.61 -17.37
N GLY A 30 2.11 10.19 -17.33
CA GLY A 30 1.45 10.55 -16.08
C GLY A 30 1.17 9.33 -15.21
N ILE A 31 0.65 8.25 -15.81
CA ILE A 31 0.38 6.99 -15.10
C ILE A 31 1.66 6.40 -14.52
N VAL A 32 2.74 6.36 -15.31
CA VAL A 32 4.04 5.86 -14.84
C VAL A 32 4.58 6.72 -13.68
N LEU A 33 4.49 8.05 -13.79
CA LEU A 33 4.88 8.96 -12.72
C LEU A 33 4.08 8.71 -11.44
N GLY A 34 2.76 8.53 -11.56
CA GLY A 34 1.88 8.20 -10.44
C GLY A 34 2.22 6.87 -9.78
N LEU A 35 2.51 5.82 -10.57
CA LEU A 35 2.92 4.51 -10.05
C LEU A 35 4.25 4.58 -9.28
N VAL A 36 5.25 5.27 -9.84
CA VAL A 36 6.54 5.49 -9.17
C VAL A 36 6.34 6.30 -7.89
N GLY A 37 5.58 7.40 -7.98
CA GLY A 37 5.23 8.25 -6.84
C GLY A 37 4.51 7.48 -5.73
N TRP A 38 3.61 6.56 -6.09
CA TRP A 38 2.95 5.69 -5.13
C TRP A 38 3.95 4.88 -4.32
N THR A 39 4.98 4.29 -4.93
CA THR A 39 5.93 3.45 -4.16
C THR A 39 6.66 4.23 -3.08
N LEU A 40 6.96 5.51 -3.32
CA LEU A 40 7.55 6.40 -2.33
C LEU A 40 6.52 6.79 -1.26
N ALA A 41 5.30 7.12 -1.70
CA ALA A 41 4.20 7.44 -0.80
C ALA A 41 3.90 6.27 0.13
N GLU A 42 3.80 5.04 -0.37
CA GLU A 42 3.63 3.82 0.42
C GLU A 42 4.68 3.72 1.52
N TYR A 43 5.96 3.87 1.17
CA TYR A 43 7.05 3.81 2.13
C TYR A 43 6.91 4.89 3.22
N ALA A 44 6.65 6.14 2.82
CA ALA A 44 6.52 7.26 3.74
C ALA A 44 5.27 7.13 4.63
N ILE A 45 4.13 6.75 4.07
CA ILE A 45 2.88 6.52 4.80
C ILE A 45 3.10 5.39 5.81
N HIS A 46 3.66 4.26 5.40
CA HIS A 46 3.85 3.13 6.30
C HIS A 46 4.85 3.48 7.42
N ARG A 47 5.99 4.08 7.10
CA ARG A 47 7.03 4.41 8.09
C ARG A 47 6.64 5.57 9.01
N VAL A 48 6.03 6.62 8.49
CA VAL A 48 5.79 7.87 9.24
C VAL A 48 4.36 7.91 9.74
N LEU A 49 3.37 7.80 8.86
CA LEU A 49 1.97 7.92 9.28
C LEU A 49 1.57 6.72 10.15
N PHE A 50 1.71 5.51 9.64
CA PHE A 50 1.23 4.31 10.31
C PHE A 50 2.06 3.93 11.54
N HIS A 51 3.37 4.18 11.55
CA HIS A 51 4.21 3.82 12.71
C HIS A 51 4.42 4.96 13.71
N ARG A 52 4.22 6.23 13.34
CA ARG A 52 4.57 7.38 14.23
C ARG A 52 3.42 8.31 14.55
N LEU A 53 2.46 8.54 13.65
CA LEU A 53 1.38 9.51 13.91
C LEU A 53 0.23 8.87 14.70
N PRO A 54 -0.16 9.42 15.87
CA PRO A 54 -1.18 8.82 16.74
C PRO A 54 -2.51 8.51 16.04
N LEU A 55 -2.94 9.36 15.10
CA LEU A 55 -4.19 9.19 14.34
C LEU A 55 -4.26 7.86 13.59
N PHE A 56 -3.11 7.36 13.10
CA PHE A 56 -3.04 6.15 12.28
C PHE A 56 -2.36 4.99 12.99
N LYS A 57 -1.50 5.31 13.95
CA LYS A 57 -0.72 4.34 14.72
C LYS A 57 -1.56 3.31 15.43
N ALA A 58 -2.65 3.70 16.08
CA ALA A 58 -3.49 2.76 16.81
C ALA A 58 -4.07 1.66 15.88
N GLY A 59 -4.52 2.04 14.68
CA GLY A 59 -5.05 1.08 13.69
C GLY A 59 -3.96 0.18 13.12
N HIS A 60 -2.75 0.69 12.97
CA HIS A 60 -1.61 -0.11 12.51
C HIS A 60 -1.08 -1.05 13.59
N ASP A 61 -1.02 -0.62 14.85
CA ASP A 61 -0.65 -1.45 15.98
C ASP A 61 -1.65 -2.61 16.16
N GLU A 62 -2.95 -2.37 15.96
CA GLU A 62 -3.96 -3.43 15.94
C GLU A 62 -3.71 -4.42 14.78
N HIS A 63 -3.29 -3.93 13.62
CA HIS A 63 -2.91 -4.76 12.48
C HIS A 63 -1.68 -5.63 12.78
N HIS A 64 -0.64 -5.07 13.41
CA HIS A 64 0.52 -5.85 13.90
C HIS A 64 0.12 -6.92 14.91
N ALA A 65 -0.81 -6.62 15.82
CA ALA A 65 -1.32 -7.57 16.81
C ALA A 65 -2.19 -8.68 16.19
N LYS A 66 -2.93 -8.37 15.12
CA LYS A 66 -3.85 -9.30 14.44
C LYS A 66 -3.66 -9.23 12.92
N PRO A 67 -2.59 -9.82 12.35
CA PRO A 67 -2.25 -9.65 10.94
C PRO A 67 -3.29 -10.21 9.96
N SER A 68 -4.01 -11.27 10.35
CA SER A 68 -5.14 -11.86 9.60
C SER A 68 -6.47 -11.15 9.87
N GLY A 69 -6.48 -10.16 10.76
CA GLY A 69 -7.60 -9.29 11.01
C GLY A 69 -7.84 -8.36 9.81
N ARG A 70 -9.11 -7.99 9.60
CA ARG A 70 -9.50 -6.94 8.64
C ARG A 70 -9.41 -5.56 9.29
N THR A 71 -8.27 -5.31 9.93
CA THR A 71 -7.94 -4.09 10.68
C THR A 71 -6.99 -3.24 9.85
N GLY A 72 -7.04 -1.92 10.04
CA GLY A 72 -6.22 -0.98 9.28
C GLY A 72 -6.91 0.34 8.97
N VAL A 73 -6.14 1.26 8.39
CA VAL A 73 -6.51 2.64 8.07
C VAL A 73 -6.92 2.76 6.60
N THR A 74 -7.92 2.01 6.16
CA THR A 74 -8.33 2.01 4.74
C THR A 74 -9.76 2.50 4.57
N SER A 75 -10.09 2.86 3.32
CA SER A 75 -11.42 3.21 2.80
C SER A 75 -11.86 4.64 2.96
N TRP A 76 -12.34 5.07 4.13
CA TRP A 76 -12.78 6.48 4.23
C TRP A 76 -11.60 7.44 4.14
N HIS A 77 -10.45 7.07 4.71
CA HIS A 77 -9.23 7.86 4.61
C HIS A 77 -8.68 7.92 3.19
N SER A 78 -8.65 6.79 2.46
CA SER A 78 -8.21 6.75 1.06
C SER A 78 -9.13 7.58 0.17
N LEU A 79 -10.46 7.44 0.30
CA LEU A 79 -11.41 8.24 -0.48
C LEU A 79 -11.28 9.74 -0.19
N LEU A 80 -11.09 10.14 1.06
CA LEU A 80 -10.82 11.54 1.41
C LEU A 80 -9.52 12.04 0.77
N VAL A 81 -8.44 11.28 0.87
CA VAL A 81 -7.15 11.64 0.27
C VAL A 81 -7.27 11.77 -1.25
N PHE A 82 -7.84 10.78 -1.94
CA PHE A 82 -8.02 10.85 -3.38
C PHE A 82 -9.00 11.95 -3.80
N GLY A 83 -10.01 12.27 -2.99
CA GLY A 83 -10.90 13.40 -3.21
C GLY A 83 -10.18 14.76 -3.14
N VAL A 84 -9.26 14.92 -2.19
CA VAL A 84 -8.41 16.13 -2.08
C VAL A 84 -7.40 16.21 -3.23
N LEU A 85 -6.83 15.08 -3.65
CA LEU A 85 -5.87 15.03 -4.75
C LEU A 85 -6.52 15.21 -6.13
N PHE A 86 -7.81 14.89 -6.27
CA PHE A 86 -8.54 14.93 -7.54
C PHE A 86 -8.44 16.26 -8.28
N PRO A 87 -8.75 17.43 -7.65
CA PRO A 87 -8.59 18.71 -8.33
C PRO A 87 -7.12 19.18 -8.44
N ALA A 88 -6.19 18.55 -7.72
CA ALA A 88 -4.82 19.04 -7.57
C ALA A 88 -3.81 18.37 -8.51
N LEU A 89 -4.11 17.17 -9.02
CA LEU A 89 -3.18 16.37 -9.82
C LEU A 89 -3.73 16.08 -11.22
N PRO A 90 -2.85 15.99 -12.25
CA PRO A 90 -3.25 15.53 -13.56
C PRO A 90 -3.86 14.12 -13.51
N ALA A 91 -4.88 13.87 -14.34
CA ALA A 91 -5.60 12.59 -14.35
C ALA A 91 -4.70 11.37 -14.49
N GLY A 92 -3.64 11.45 -15.31
CA GLY A 92 -2.66 10.37 -15.45
C GLY A 92 -1.91 10.05 -14.16
N VAL A 93 -1.44 11.08 -13.45
CA VAL A 93 -0.72 10.90 -12.16
C VAL A 93 -1.67 10.31 -11.12
N LEU A 94 -2.89 10.82 -11.05
CA LEU A 94 -3.90 10.33 -10.11
C LEU A 94 -4.31 8.88 -10.40
N ALA A 95 -4.45 8.51 -11.68
CA ALA A 95 -4.71 7.14 -12.09
C ALA A 95 -3.56 6.21 -11.69
N GLY A 96 -2.31 6.65 -11.89
CA GLY A 96 -1.12 5.91 -11.46
C GLY A 96 -1.05 5.73 -9.93
N LEU A 97 -1.39 6.76 -9.16
CA LEU A 97 -1.47 6.66 -7.70
C LEU A 97 -2.56 5.67 -7.25
N ALA A 98 -3.74 5.70 -7.88
CA ALA A 98 -4.84 4.79 -7.57
C ALA A 98 -4.48 3.33 -7.90
N LEU A 99 -3.84 3.09 -9.05
CA LEU A 99 -3.34 1.76 -9.43
C LEU A 99 -2.23 1.27 -8.51
N GLY A 100 -1.31 2.15 -8.10
CA GLY A 100 -0.27 1.84 -7.13
C GLY A 100 -0.86 1.45 -5.78
N TYR A 101 -1.82 2.23 -5.27
CA TYR A 101 -2.53 1.92 -4.04
C TYR A 101 -3.29 0.60 -4.13
N LEU A 102 -3.95 0.32 -5.26
CA LEU A 102 -4.60 -0.97 -5.51
C LEU A 102 -3.59 -2.13 -5.44
N ALA A 103 -2.43 -1.98 -6.09
CA ALA A 103 -1.37 -2.99 -6.03
C ALA A 103 -0.87 -3.21 -4.60
N TYR A 104 -0.73 -2.14 -3.81
CA TYR A 104 -0.39 -2.21 -2.40
C TYR A 104 -1.43 -2.97 -1.57
N ILE A 105 -2.72 -2.59 -1.63
CA ILE A 105 -3.75 -3.26 -0.81
C ILE A 105 -3.92 -4.73 -1.23
N ALA A 106 -3.78 -5.05 -2.52
CA ALA A 106 -3.84 -6.42 -3.02
C ALA A 106 -2.64 -7.25 -2.55
N ALA A 107 -1.42 -6.72 -2.68
CA ALA A 107 -0.21 -7.39 -2.20
C ALA A 107 -0.27 -7.60 -0.67
N HIS A 108 -0.64 -6.55 0.08
CA HIS A 108 -0.78 -6.60 1.52
C HIS A 108 -1.84 -7.62 1.97
N HIS A 109 -2.99 -7.64 1.29
CA HIS A 109 -4.02 -8.65 1.54
C HIS A 109 -3.48 -10.07 1.29
N ALA A 110 -2.84 -10.31 0.13
CA ALA A 110 -2.32 -11.60 -0.25
C ALA A 110 -1.27 -12.14 0.74
N VAL A 111 -0.31 -11.31 1.18
CA VAL A 111 0.76 -11.78 2.08
C VAL A 111 0.23 -12.21 3.46
N HIS A 112 -0.89 -11.64 3.90
CA HIS A 112 -1.55 -12.00 5.18
C HIS A 112 -2.57 -13.13 5.06
N HIS A 113 -3.30 -13.20 3.94
CA HIS A 113 -4.47 -14.09 3.84
C HIS A 113 -4.20 -15.33 2.99
N TRP A 114 -3.18 -15.33 2.12
CA TRP A 114 -2.92 -16.45 1.20
C TRP A 114 -1.81 -17.38 1.71
N ARG A 115 -1.96 -18.66 1.35
CA ARG A 115 -0.91 -19.69 1.54
C ARG A 115 0.14 -19.58 0.43
N ILE A 116 1.02 -18.60 0.55
CA ILE A 116 2.15 -18.39 -0.38
C ILE A 116 3.36 -19.23 0.07
N ALA A 117 3.83 -20.13 -0.80
CA ALA A 117 4.95 -21.05 -0.58
C ALA A 117 6.22 -20.62 -1.37
N PRO A 118 7.41 -21.15 -1.04
CA PRO A 118 8.63 -20.91 -1.83
C PRO A 118 8.41 -21.20 -3.31
N GLY A 119 8.96 -20.35 -4.19
CA GLY A 119 8.77 -20.42 -5.64
C GLY A 119 7.61 -19.57 -6.18
N HIS A 120 6.69 -19.14 -5.32
CA HIS A 120 5.65 -18.18 -5.71
C HIS A 120 6.22 -16.76 -5.87
N PRO A 121 5.82 -15.97 -6.88
CA PRO A 121 6.36 -14.61 -7.10
C PRO A 121 6.25 -13.67 -5.89
N LEU A 122 5.16 -13.79 -5.13
CA LEU A 122 4.92 -13.00 -3.91
C LEU A 122 5.63 -13.53 -2.65
N TYR A 123 6.35 -14.66 -2.72
CA TYR A 123 6.96 -15.26 -1.53
C TYR A 123 7.97 -14.31 -0.87
N GLY A 124 8.78 -13.60 -1.65
CA GLY A 124 9.71 -12.60 -1.14
C GLY A 124 9.01 -11.45 -0.40
N LEU A 125 7.86 -10.99 -0.89
CA LEU A 125 7.05 -9.96 -0.22
C LEU A 125 6.50 -10.49 1.11
N LYS A 126 5.97 -11.72 1.11
CA LYS A 126 5.43 -12.36 2.31
C LYS A 126 6.47 -12.46 3.41
N ILE A 127 7.68 -12.96 3.10
CA ILE A 127 8.72 -13.13 4.12
C ILE A 127 9.19 -11.78 4.66
N ARG A 128 9.45 -10.79 3.79
CA ARG A 128 9.87 -9.45 4.25
C ARG A 128 8.84 -8.77 5.12
N HIS A 129 7.57 -8.85 4.73
CA HIS A 129 6.49 -8.24 5.51
C HIS A 129 6.22 -9.02 6.81
N ALA A 130 6.35 -10.35 6.80
CA ALA A 130 6.31 -11.13 8.04
C ALA A 130 7.48 -10.82 8.99
N MET A 131 8.63 -10.37 8.49
CA MET A 131 9.72 -9.85 9.34
C MET A 131 9.37 -8.48 9.92
N HIS A 132 8.78 -7.60 9.12
CA HIS A 132 8.30 -6.29 9.59
C HIS A 132 7.34 -6.43 10.79
N HIS A 133 6.40 -7.37 10.71
CA HIS A 133 5.45 -7.69 11.78
C HIS A 133 6.08 -8.20 13.08
N ARG A 134 7.36 -8.56 13.11
CA ARG A 134 8.06 -8.97 14.34
C ARG A 134 8.50 -7.79 15.20
N GLY A 135 8.19 -6.55 14.81
CA GLY A 135 8.45 -5.35 15.60
C GLY A 135 9.81 -4.70 15.38
N ASP A 136 10.52 -5.09 14.31
CA ASP A 136 11.90 -4.66 14.05
C ASP A 136 12.03 -3.26 13.41
N GLU A 137 10.93 -2.53 13.15
CA GLU A 137 10.92 -1.24 12.42
C GLU A 137 11.77 -1.23 11.13
N VAL A 138 11.67 -2.31 10.35
CA VAL A 138 12.38 -2.51 9.07
C VAL A 138 11.40 -2.97 7.99
N ASN A 139 11.81 -2.92 6.72
CA ASN A 139 11.04 -3.41 5.58
C ASN A 139 9.64 -2.77 5.48
N PHE A 140 9.58 -1.45 5.50
CA PHE A 140 8.33 -0.68 5.41
C PHE A 140 7.71 -0.79 4.01
N GLY A 141 8.50 -0.97 2.95
CA GLY A 141 7.99 -1.19 1.61
C GLY A 141 7.38 -2.57 1.45
N VAL A 142 6.07 -2.63 1.25
CA VAL A 142 5.32 -3.87 1.01
C VAL A 142 5.50 -4.29 -0.45
N VAL A 143 5.23 -3.42 -1.41
CA VAL A 143 5.32 -3.75 -2.84
C VAL A 143 6.76 -3.81 -3.34
N THR A 144 7.65 -2.99 -2.80
CA THR A 144 9.05 -2.88 -3.23
C THR A 144 9.99 -2.62 -2.06
N THR A 145 11.28 -2.94 -2.22
CA THR A 145 12.36 -2.65 -1.24
C THR A 145 13.16 -1.41 -1.58
N VAL A 146 12.89 -0.75 -2.70
CA VAL A 146 13.72 0.36 -3.21
C VAL A 146 13.94 1.42 -2.13
N TRP A 147 12.86 1.90 -1.52
CA TRP A 147 12.93 2.94 -0.50
C TRP A 147 13.50 2.45 0.84
N ASP A 148 13.27 1.19 1.21
CA ASP A 148 13.97 0.60 2.36
C ASP A 148 15.49 0.58 2.18
N ARG A 149 15.97 0.34 0.95
CA ARG A 149 17.40 0.37 0.65
C ARG A 149 17.94 1.80 0.62
N VAL A 150 17.22 2.71 -0.02
CA VAL A 150 17.59 4.14 -0.10
C VAL A 150 17.70 4.76 1.29
N PHE A 151 16.77 4.44 2.19
CA PHE A 151 16.72 5.04 3.53
C PHE A 151 17.28 4.14 4.65
N GLY A 152 17.96 3.05 4.31
CA GLY A 152 18.67 2.21 5.29
C GLY A 152 17.77 1.41 6.24
N THR A 153 16.53 1.10 5.85
CA THR A 153 15.56 0.30 6.64
C THR A 153 15.35 -1.11 6.08
N TYR A 154 16.14 -1.53 5.09
CA TYR A 154 16.07 -2.88 4.53
C TYR A 154 16.76 -3.90 5.43
N ARG A 155 16.05 -4.99 5.75
CA ARG A 155 16.61 -6.16 6.44
C ARG A 155 16.41 -7.43 5.60
N PRO A 156 17.49 -8.10 5.16
CA PRO A 156 17.39 -9.34 4.40
C PRO A 156 16.92 -10.49 5.28
N TYR A 157 16.24 -11.46 4.67
CA TYR A 157 15.89 -12.70 5.35
C TYR A 157 17.12 -13.61 5.45
N ALA A 158 17.66 -13.78 6.66
CA ALA A 158 18.67 -14.79 6.93
C ALA A 158 17.97 -16.11 7.31
N LYS A 159 18.16 -17.15 6.50
CA LYS A 159 17.86 -18.53 6.93
C LYS A 159 18.85 -18.85 8.05
N ARG A 160 18.36 -18.94 9.28
CA ARG A 160 19.07 -19.66 10.34
C ARG A 160 18.94 -21.15 10.09
#